data_AF-Q1DAJ7-F1
#
_entry.id   AF-Q1DAJ7-F1
#
_cell.length_a   1.000
_cell.length_b   1.000
_cell.length_c   1.000
_cell.angle_alpha   90.00
_cell.angle_beta   90.00
_cell.angle_gamma   90.00
#
_symmetry.space_group_name_H-M   'P 1'
#
loop_
_entity.id
_entity.type
_entity.pdbx_description
1 polymer ?
#
loop_
_entity_poly.entity_id
_entity_poly.type
_entity_poly.pdbx_seq_one_letter_code
_entity_poly.pdbx_strand_id
1 'polypeptide(L)'
;MPEFGEAVAGGDGADDGHPEDCVFCAEWPRELKGYKTKHGLLKDEDDLAESLRSNAKELTTDKKVGPVYPLPGGSDPTMGWVAKAGALEEFEVEIGATPHHIIPGKASMAKSRLEQWTRAEKGKIKEDIGYSIDCARNGVFLPKLPDLYGTKHKVPGVTMAQFYGQTWRALSPASKEGVGFLVMKDTWLQLHYTDHSKPYKTSPTMNYDKETRLECDQLAHLAERFRIVCERSKDDDGKRYPPYSLVHLINQKSDFFKMRITGRPDQWKSWVSTLAEDLSMAVRQGRELLVSKLALTKKTRG
;
A
#
# COMPACT_ATOMS: atom_id res chain seq x y z
N MET A 1 -15.77 43.20 7.48
CA MET A 1 -14.47 42.72 7.02
C MET A 1 -13.83 41.99 8.20
N PRO A 2 -13.67 40.66 8.17
CA PRO A 2 -12.93 39.96 9.22
C PRO A 2 -11.44 39.94 8.85
N GLU A 3 -10.61 40.34 9.81
CA GLU A 3 -9.15 40.37 9.70
C GLU A 3 -8.58 38.95 9.59
N PHE A 4 -7.64 38.82 8.65
CA PHE A 4 -6.91 37.60 8.34
C PHE A 4 -5.95 37.24 9.48
N GLY A 5 -5.75 35.94 9.65
CA GLY A 5 -5.08 35.31 10.78
C GLY A 5 -3.68 35.85 11.07
N GLU A 6 -3.45 36.04 12.37
CA GLU A 6 -2.13 36.20 12.96
C GLU A 6 -1.23 35.02 12.57
N ALA A 7 -0.09 35.35 11.97
CA ALA A 7 1.04 34.46 11.84
C ALA A 7 1.56 34.15 13.25
N VAL A 8 1.39 32.91 13.71
CA VAL A 8 2.02 32.45 14.94
C VAL A 8 3.53 32.40 14.69
N ALA A 9 4.24 33.27 15.39
CA ALA A 9 5.69 33.39 15.36
C ALA A 9 6.36 32.02 15.56
N GLY A 10 7.33 31.72 14.69
CA GLY A 10 8.24 30.60 14.89
C GLY A 10 8.97 30.81 16.21
N GLY A 11 8.71 29.93 17.17
CA GLY A 11 9.55 29.82 18.34
C GLY A 11 10.91 29.31 17.90
N ASP A 12 11.93 30.16 18.05
CA ASP A 12 13.32 29.73 18.13
C ASP A 12 13.42 28.69 19.25
N GLY A 13 13.43 27.42 18.85
CA GLY A 13 13.60 26.31 19.78
C GLY A 13 14.97 26.46 20.43
N ALA A 14 14.97 26.67 21.75
CA ALA A 14 16.15 26.49 22.56
C ALA A 14 16.79 25.14 22.19
N ASP A 15 18.10 25.17 21.92
CA ASP A 15 18.91 23.98 21.71
C ASP A 15 18.77 23.07 22.93
N ASP A 16 17.89 22.08 22.82
CA ASP A 16 17.47 21.22 23.93
C ASP A 16 18.45 20.06 24.14
N GLY A 17 19.70 20.22 23.69
CA GLY A 17 20.78 19.23 23.82
C GLY A 17 20.50 17.95 23.04
N HIS A 18 19.59 18.02 22.05
CA HIS A 18 19.14 16.85 21.31
C HIS A 18 20.14 16.47 20.21
N PRO A 19 20.56 15.19 20.07
CA PRO A 19 21.48 14.80 19.01
C PRO A 19 20.91 15.12 17.63
N GLU A 20 21.67 15.84 16.80
CA GLU A 20 21.29 16.19 15.42
C GLU A 20 21.00 14.94 14.56
N ASP A 21 21.57 13.79 14.92
CA ASP A 21 21.44 12.50 14.24
C ASP A 21 20.37 11.56 14.85
N CYS A 22 19.56 12.03 15.81
CA CYS A 22 18.55 11.18 16.42
C CYS A 22 17.53 10.72 15.38
N VAL A 23 17.45 9.43 15.08
CA VAL A 23 16.52 8.86 14.07
C VAL A 23 15.04 9.25 14.30
N PHE A 24 14.68 9.69 15.50
CA PHE A 24 13.33 10.08 15.87
C PHE A 24 13.02 11.59 15.77
N CYS A 25 14.05 12.44 15.71
CA CYS A 25 13.90 13.91 15.70
C CYS A 25 14.81 14.60 14.69
N ALA A 26 15.75 13.88 14.07
CA ALA A 26 16.44 14.27 12.86
C ALA A 26 15.40 14.69 11.84
N GLU A 27 15.72 15.72 11.09
CA GLU A 27 14.74 16.48 10.32
C GLU A 27 13.79 15.56 9.53
N TRP A 28 12.50 15.91 9.56
CA TRP A 28 11.39 15.42 8.73
C TRP A 28 10.57 14.22 9.28
N PRO A 29 9.28 14.45 9.66
CA PRO A 29 8.60 15.72 9.98
C PRO A 29 9.05 16.28 11.33
N ARG A 30 9.35 17.59 11.41
CA ARG A 30 9.73 18.23 12.68
C ARG A 30 8.59 18.28 13.70
N GLU A 31 7.32 18.35 13.28
CA GLU A 31 6.12 18.22 14.14
C GLU A 31 4.84 18.12 13.29
N LEU A 32 3.91 17.23 13.64
CA LEU A 32 2.57 17.12 13.01
C LEU A 32 1.45 17.40 14.03
N LYS A 33 1.68 18.38 14.90
CA LYS A 33 0.73 18.80 15.94
C LYS A 33 -0.64 19.11 15.34
N GLY A 34 -1.69 18.66 16.03
CA GLY A 34 -3.08 18.90 15.63
C GLY A 34 -3.64 17.98 14.54
N TYR A 35 -2.81 17.17 13.88
CA TYR A 35 -3.29 16.16 12.92
C TYR A 35 -3.75 14.88 13.62
N LYS A 36 -4.72 14.20 13.02
CA LYS A 36 -5.15 12.86 13.43
C LYS A 36 -4.40 11.78 12.68
N THR A 37 -4.31 10.61 13.28
CA THR A 37 -3.82 9.40 12.60
C THR A 37 -5.00 8.58 12.09
N LYS A 38 -5.08 8.36 10.77
CA LYS A 38 -6.04 7.40 10.17
C LYS A 38 -5.43 6.01 10.22
N HIS A 39 -5.94 5.19 11.14
CA HIS A 39 -5.30 3.95 11.55
C HIS A 39 -5.81 2.72 10.77
N GLY A 40 -5.17 1.56 10.99
CA GLY A 40 -5.34 0.39 10.12
C GLY A 40 -6.77 -0.17 10.04
N LEU A 41 -7.58 -0.03 11.10
CA LEU A 41 -8.98 -0.46 11.08
C LEU A 41 -9.90 0.50 10.30
N LEU A 42 -9.49 1.75 10.13
CA LEU A 42 -10.22 2.80 9.41
C LEU A 42 -9.81 2.91 7.94
N LYS A 43 -9.10 1.91 7.40
CA LYS A 43 -8.72 1.90 5.98
C LYS A 43 -9.94 2.16 5.09
N ASP A 44 -9.73 2.93 4.04
CA ASP A 44 -10.75 3.26 3.06
C ASP A 44 -10.14 3.15 1.65
N GLU A 45 -10.63 2.17 0.90
CA GLU A 45 -10.18 1.92 -0.46
C GLU A 45 -10.47 3.09 -1.42
N ASP A 46 -11.55 3.85 -1.21
CA ASP A 46 -11.90 4.97 -2.08
C ASP A 46 -11.00 6.17 -1.81
N ASP A 47 -10.71 6.48 -0.54
CA ASP A 47 -9.73 7.52 -0.17
C ASP A 47 -8.31 7.16 -0.64
N LEU A 48 -7.93 5.87 -0.56
CA LEU A 48 -6.64 5.42 -1.10
C LEU A 48 -6.61 5.61 -2.62
N ALA A 49 -7.69 5.26 -3.32
CA ALA A 49 -7.77 5.44 -4.77
C ALA A 49 -7.71 6.92 -5.17
N GLU A 50 -8.33 7.81 -4.39
CA GLU A 50 -8.23 9.26 -4.61
C GLU A 50 -6.80 9.75 -4.38
N SER A 51 -6.17 9.34 -3.26
CA SER A 51 -4.79 9.68 -2.93
C SER A 51 -3.80 9.20 -4.00
N LEU A 52 -3.99 8.00 -4.55
CA LEU A 52 -3.16 7.46 -5.63
C LEU A 52 -3.30 8.20 -6.97
N ARG A 53 -4.48 8.79 -7.24
CA ARG A 53 -4.76 9.58 -8.44
C ARG A 53 -4.42 11.05 -8.30
N SER A 54 -4.15 11.51 -7.07
CA SER A 54 -3.83 12.90 -6.82
C SER A 54 -2.50 13.26 -7.47
N ASN A 55 -2.53 14.26 -8.35
CA ASN A 55 -1.33 14.90 -8.89
C ASN A 55 -0.73 15.91 -7.88
N ALA A 56 -1.39 16.11 -6.73
CA ALA A 56 -0.94 17.04 -5.74
C ALA A 56 0.35 16.54 -5.09
N LYS A 57 1.11 17.51 -4.60
CA LYS A 57 2.24 17.34 -3.68
C LYS A 57 1.85 16.70 -2.33
N GLU A 58 0.65 16.15 -2.20
CA GLU A 58 0.06 15.67 -0.95
C GLU A 58 0.08 14.14 -0.94
N LEU A 59 0.49 13.54 0.17
CA LEU A 59 0.43 12.08 0.33
C LEU A 59 -0.99 11.57 0.63
N THR A 60 -1.93 12.43 0.99
CA THR A 60 -3.31 12.06 1.33
C THR A 60 -4.26 13.23 1.00
N THR A 61 -5.49 12.92 0.62
CA THR A 61 -6.54 13.94 0.35
C THR A 61 -7.31 14.35 1.62
N ASP A 62 -7.18 13.60 2.73
CA ASP A 62 -7.84 13.93 3.99
C ASP A 62 -7.05 14.99 4.77
N LYS A 63 -7.59 16.21 4.81
CA LYS A 63 -6.98 17.38 5.48
C LYS A 63 -6.92 17.25 7.01
N LYS A 64 -7.63 16.28 7.62
CA LYS A 64 -7.61 16.04 9.08
C LYS A 64 -6.44 15.18 9.51
N VAL A 65 -5.79 14.49 8.57
CA VAL A 65 -4.58 13.71 8.80
C VAL A 65 -3.39 14.39 8.13
N GLY A 66 -2.18 14.07 8.58
CA GLY A 66 -1.00 14.87 8.25
C GLY A 66 -0.76 14.98 6.74
N PRO A 67 -0.55 16.18 6.18
CA PRO A 67 -0.05 16.38 4.82
C PRO A 67 1.44 16.06 4.87
N VAL A 68 1.75 14.78 4.90
CA VAL A 68 3.13 14.34 5.00
C VAL A 68 3.75 14.64 3.64
N TYR A 69 4.50 15.73 3.58
CA TYR A 69 5.41 16.22 2.53
C TYR A 69 5.27 15.70 1.09
N PRO A 70 5.35 16.59 0.09
CA PRO A 70 5.56 16.18 -1.28
C PRO A 70 6.83 15.39 -1.47
N LEU A 71 6.68 14.09 -1.61
CA LEU A 71 7.60 13.27 -2.35
C LEU A 71 6.79 12.63 -3.48
N PRO A 72 7.33 12.59 -4.72
CA PRO A 72 6.62 12.01 -5.85
C PRO A 72 6.34 10.52 -5.55
N GLY A 73 5.09 10.23 -5.19
CA GLY A 73 4.66 8.89 -4.76
C GLY A 73 3.31 8.46 -5.34
N GLY A 74 2.50 9.41 -5.81
CA GLY A 74 1.32 9.15 -6.63
C GLY A 74 1.64 9.44 -8.09
N SER A 75 2.01 8.43 -8.87
CA SER A 75 2.32 8.63 -10.29
C SER A 75 1.80 7.51 -11.18
N ASP A 76 0.89 6.67 -10.69
CA ASP A 76 0.23 5.70 -11.56
C ASP A 76 -1.24 6.10 -11.80
N PRO A 77 -1.53 7.03 -12.73
CA PRO A 77 -2.88 7.42 -13.11
C PRO A 77 -3.59 6.33 -13.93
N THR A 78 -3.19 5.06 -13.78
CA THR A 78 -3.76 3.96 -14.53
C THR A 78 -5.23 3.76 -14.19
N MET A 79 -6.05 3.63 -15.23
CA MET A 79 -7.44 3.21 -15.10
C MET A 79 -7.59 1.70 -15.24
N GLY A 80 -6.51 1.00 -15.61
CA GLY A 80 -6.50 -0.42 -15.89
C GLY A 80 -5.74 -0.77 -17.17
N TRP A 81 -6.08 -1.90 -17.75
CA TRP A 81 -5.47 -2.46 -18.94
C TRP A 81 -6.54 -3.03 -19.87
N VAL A 82 -6.17 -3.22 -21.13
CA VAL A 82 -6.98 -3.93 -22.14
C VAL A 82 -6.14 -5.06 -22.71
N ALA A 83 -6.67 -6.28 -22.63
CA ALA A 83 -6.16 -7.41 -23.40
C ALA A 83 -6.70 -7.33 -24.82
N LYS A 84 -5.80 -7.38 -25.81
CA LYS A 84 -6.19 -7.39 -27.22
C LYS A 84 -7.00 -8.63 -27.56
N ALA A 85 -7.85 -8.53 -28.57
CA ALA A 85 -8.48 -9.69 -29.20
C ALA A 85 -7.44 -10.79 -29.52
N GLY A 86 -7.77 -12.02 -29.19
CA GLY A 86 -6.94 -13.22 -29.30
C GLY A 86 -5.97 -13.45 -28.13
N ALA A 87 -5.80 -12.50 -27.20
CA ALA A 87 -4.91 -12.68 -26.04
C ALA A 87 -5.54 -13.49 -24.91
N LEU A 88 -6.82 -13.22 -24.62
CA LEU A 88 -7.62 -13.94 -23.62
C LEU A 88 -8.83 -14.58 -24.29
N GLU A 89 -9.54 -13.80 -25.09
CA GLU A 89 -10.70 -14.22 -25.89
C GLU A 89 -10.61 -13.60 -27.29
N GLU A 90 -11.50 -13.98 -28.20
CA GLU A 90 -11.55 -13.45 -29.58
C GLU A 90 -11.85 -11.94 -29.67
N PHE A 91 -12.21 -11.30 -28.56
CA PHE A 91 -12.53 -9.87 -28.44
C PHE A 91 -11.66 -9.21 -27.36
N GLU A 92 -11.67 -7.87 -27.30
CA GLU A 92 -10.91 -7.13 -26.29
C GLU A 92 -11.49 -7.32 -24.88
N VAL A 93 -10.63 -7.61 -23.91
CA VAL A 93 -11.05 -7.85 -22.52
C VAL A 93 -10.47 -6.78 -21.61
N GLU A 94 -11.36 -6.12 -20.87
CA GLU A 94 -10.96 -5.11 -19.89
C GLU A 94 -10.43 -5.72 -18.59
N ILE A 95 -9.42 -5.06 -18.03
CA ILE A 95 -8.80 -5.41 -16.75
C ILE A 95 -8.74 -4.13 -15.92
N GLY A 96 -9.67 -3.96 -14.98
CA GLY A 96 -9.68 -2.77 -14.12
C GLY A 96 -8.47 -2.69 -13.18
N ALA A 97 -8.13 -1.48 -12.73
CA ALA A 97 -7.21 -1.26 -11.62
C ALA A 97 -7.94 -1.24 -10.25
N THR A 98 -7.32 -1.79 -9.20
CA THR A 98 -7.79 -1.68 -7.80
C THR A 98 -6.72 -1.02 -6.94
N PRO A 99 -7.08 -0.07 -6.07
CA PRO A 99 -6.17 0.37 -5.02
C PRO A 99 -5.80 -0.82 -4.11
N HIS A 100 -4.53 -0.97 -3.81
CA HIS A 100 -4.00 -2.00 -2.91
C HIS A 100 -3.15 -1.34 -1.84
N HIS A 101 -3.49 -1.56 -0.57
CA HIS A 101 -2.65 -1.16 0.56
C HIS A 101 -1.39 -2.03 0.61
N ILE A 102 -0.22 -1.42 0.54
CA ILE A 102 1.07 -2.12 0.64
C ILE A 102 1.29 -2.66 2.06
N ILE A 103 1.05 -1.85 3.10
CA ILE A 103 0.91 -2.32 4.47
C ILE A 103 -0.58 -2.50 4.73
N PRO A 104 -1.09 -3.74 4.88
CA PRO A 104 -2.50 -3.99 5.13
C PRO A 104 -2.95 -3.38 6.46
N GLY A 105 -4.00 -2.55 6.41
CA GLY A 105 -4.53 -1.89 7.59
C GLY A 105 -5.03 -2.88 8.67
N LYS A 106 -6.07 -3.66 8.35
CA LYS A 106 -6.70 -4.60 9.30
C LYS A 106 -5.87 -5.85 9.59
N ALA A 107 -5.12 -6.35 8.60
CA ALA A 107 -4.42 -7.62 8.72
C ALA A 107 -3.04 -7.48 9.37
N SER A 108 -2.40 -6.32 9.21
CA SER A 108 -1.01 -6.10 9.63
C SER A 108 -0.90 -4.98 10.65
N MET A 109 -1.16 -3.73 10.25
CA MET A 109 -0.91 -2.57 11.12
C MET A 109 -1.74 -2.63 12.41
N ALA A 110 -3.06 -2.85 12.30
CA ALA A 110 -3.98 -2.91 13.44
C ALA A 110 -3.71 -4.10 14.39
N LYS A 111 -3.01 -5.13 13.92
CA LYS A 111 -2.62 -6.31 14.71
C LYS A 111 -1.21 -6.22 15.28
N SER A 112 -0.46 -5.17 14.94
CA SER A 112 0.89 -4.92 15.43
C SER A 112 0.86 -3.99 16.64
N ARG A 113 2.00 -3.87 17.34
CA ARG A 113 2.16 -2.85 18.39
C ARG A 113 2.37 -1.43 17.86
N LEU A 114 2.50 -1.26 16.54
CA LEU A 114 2.82 0.03 15.94
C LEU A 114 1.77 1.11 16.24
N GLU A 115 0.49 0.75 16.30
CA GLU A 115 -0.58 1.72 16.60
C GLU A 115 -0.45 2.40 17.96
N GLN A 116 0.27 1.79 18.91
CA GLN A 116 0.59 2.42 20.19
C GLN A 116 1.45 3.68 20.03
N TRP A 117 2.26 3.71 18.97
CA TRP A 117 3.23 4.77 18.65
C TRP A 117 2.77 5.68 17.52
N THR A 118 1.56 5.48 16.98
CA THR A 118 0.97 6.37 15.99
C THR A 118 -0.30 7.09 16.48
N ARG A 119 -0.97 6.56 17.51
CA ARG A 119 -2.22 7.09 18.08
C ARG A 119 -2.07 7.42 19.55
N ALA A 120 -2.46 8.63 19.94
CA ALA A 120 -2.44 9.07 21.34
C ALA A 120 -3.33 8.20 22.24
N GLU A 121 -4.52 7.83 21.75
CA GLU A 121 -5.50 7.04 22.51
C GLU A 121 -5.03 5.60 22.81
N LYS A 122 -4.01 5.11 22.11
CA LYS A 122 -3.40 3.80 22.39
C LYS A 122 -2.35 3.85 23.52
N GLY A 123 -2.08 5.04 24.06
CA GLY A 123 -1.53 5.22 25.40
C GLY A 123 -0.01 5.36 25.52
N LYS A 124 0.79 5.28 24.44
CA LYS A 124 2.25 5.52 24.54
C LYS A 124 2.66 6.96 24.23
N ILE A 125 1.88 7.68 23.44
CA ILE A 125 2.22 9.03 22.97
C ILE A 125 1.16 10.06 23.37
N LYS A 126 1.56 11.33 23.45
CA LYS A 126 0.68 12.43 23.86
C LYS A 126 -0.30 12.88 22.79
N GLU A 127 0.15 12.84 21.53
CA GLU A 127 -0.61 13.27 20.36
C GLU A 127 -0.41 12.28 19.22
N ASP A 128 -1.35 12.28 18.28
CA ASP A 128 -1.25 11.48 17.07
C ASP A 128 -0.08 11.98 16.21
N ILE A 129 0.60 11.06 15.51
CA ILE A 129 1.71 11.43 14.63
C ILE A 129 1.26 11.88 13.24
N GLY A 130 -0.04 11.96 12.96
CA GLY A 130 -0.56 12.39 11.66
C GLY A 130 -0.41 11.39 10.51
N TYR A 131 -0.17 10.09 10.77
CA TYR A 131 -0.06 9.08 9.71
C TYR A 131 -1.44 8.73 9.11
N SER A 132 -1.50 8.48 7.80
CA SER A 132 -2.69 7.96 7.14
C SER A 132 -2.41 6.62 6.47
N ILE A 133 -3.17 5.58 6.84
CA ILE A 133 -3.10 4.26 6.18
C ILE A 133 -3.48 4.34 4.69
N ASP A 134 -4.28 5.33 4.30
CA ASP A 134 -4.77 5.52 2.92
C ASP A 134 -3.91 6.51 2.12
N CYS A 135 -2.69 6.81 2.60
CA CYS A 135 -1.77 7.66 1.85
C CYS A 135 -1.26 6.98 0.56
N ALA A 136 -0.93 7.79 -0.44
CA ALA A 136 -0.43 7.34 -1.75
C ALA A 136 0.83 6.46 -1.64
N ARG A 137 1.74 6.74 -0.69
CA ARG A 137 2.94 5.92 -0.45
C ARG A 137 2.63 4.56 0.14
N ASN A 138 1.49 4.40 0.81
CA ASN A 138 0.99 3.11 1.25
C ASN A 138 0.10 2.41 0.22
N GLY A 139 0.10 2.89 -1.03
CA GLY A 139 -0.75 2.37 -2.09
C GLY A 139 0.00 1.99 -3.36
N VAL A 140 -0.64 1.11 -4.11
CA VAL A 140 -0.37 0.88 -5.54
C VAL A 140 -1.66 0.43 -6.22
N PHE A 141 -1.82 0.76 -7.51
CA PHE A 141 -2.86 0.13 -8.31
C PHE A 141 -2.39 -1.25 -8.77
N LEU A 142 -3.18 -2.29 -8.48
CA LEU A 142 -2.95 -3.64 -8.97
C LEU A 142 -4.06 -4.06 -9.95
N PRO A 143 -3.75 -4.86 -11.00
CA PRO A 143 -4.76 -5.38 -11.90
C PRO A 143 -5.79 -6.27 -11.19
N LYS A 144 -7.06 -6.07 -11.51
CA LYS A 144 -8.17 -6.96 -11.13
C LYS A 144 -8.13 -8.23 -11.97
N LEU A 145 -8.96 -9.20 -11.57
CA LEU A 145 -9.38 -10.23 -12.51
C LEU A 145 -10.00 -9.55 -13.75
N PRO A 146 -9.72 -10.05 -14.97
CA PRO A 146 -10.38 -9.57 -16.19
C PRO A 146 -11.90 -9.57 -16.02
N ASP A 147 -12.56 -8.56 -16.58
CA ASP A 147 -13.96 -8.27 -16.34
C ASP A 147 -14.91 -9.41 -16.78
N LEU A 148 -14.49 -10.19 -17.78
CA LEU A 148 -15.14 -11.43 -18.21
C LEU A 148 -15.26 -12.48 -17.08
N TYR A 149 -14.26 -12.56 -16.20
CA TYR A 149 -14.19 -13.54 -15.11
C TYR A 149 -14.62 -12.94 -13.76
N GLY A 150 -14.78 -11.62 -13.70
CA GLY A 150 -15.24 -10.87 -12.54
C GLY A 150 -16.75 -10.97 -12.32
N THR A 151 -17.19 -10.93 -11.06
CA THR A 151 -18.61 -11.10 -10.68
C THR A 151 -19.40 -9.78 -10.57
N LYS A 152 -18.78 -8.63 -10.88
CA LYS A 152 -19.38 -7.30 -10.68
C LYS A 152 -19.24 -6.40 -11.90
N HIS A 153 -19.98 -6.72 -12.96
CA HIS A 153 -20.46 -5.69 -13.89
C HIS A 153 -21.98 -5.70 -13.88
N LYS A 154 -22.57 -4.56 -13.49
CA LYS A 154 -24.01 -4.30 -13.57
C LYS A 154 -24.30 -3.67 -14.93
N VAL A 155 -24.18 -4.44 -16.01
CA VAL A 155 -24.87 -4.07 -17.25
C VAL A 155 -26.30 -4.60 -17.12
N PRO A 156 -27.35 -3.80 -17.41
CA PRO A 156 -28.70 -4.34 -17.51
C PRO A 156 -28.71 -5.37 -18.66
N GLY A 157 -28.86 -6.65 -18.32
CA GLY A 157 -29.33 -7.65 -19.28
C GLY A 157 -28.53 -8.93 -19.45
N VAL A 158 -27.27 -9.04 -18.99
CA VAL A 158 -26.47 -10.28 -18.81
C VAL A 158 -25.00 -9.86 -18.60
N THR A 159 -24.32 -10.41 -17.60
CA THR A 159 -22.86 -10.19 -17.43
C THR A 159 -22.09 -10.94 -18.52
N MET A 160 -20.92 -10.46 -18.95
CA MET A 160 -20.06 -11.22 -19.87
C MET A 160 -19.76 -12.63 -19.34
N ALA A 161 -19.57 -12.78 -18.02
CA ALA A 161 -19.43 -14.07 -17.36
C ALA A 161 -20.66 -15.00 -17.53
N GLN A 162 -21.87 -14.44 -17.62
CA GLN A 162 -23.12 -15.17 -17.89
C GLN A 162 -23.30 -15.46 -19.38
N PHE A 163 -22.86 -14.56 -20.28
CA PHE A 163 -22.92 -14.78 -21.73
C PHE A 163 -21.96 -15.88 -22.18
N TYR A 164 -20.74 -15.91 -21.62
CA TYR A 164 -19.71 -16.91 -21.95
C TYR A 164 -19.69 -18.12 -20.99
N GLY A 165 -20.47 -18.09 -19.90
CA GLY A 165 -20.57 -19.18 -18.92
C GLY A 165 -19.31 -19.44 -18.08
N GLN A 166 -18.27 -18.62 -18.19
CA GLN A 166 -16.98 -18.83 -17.52
C GLN A 166 -16.78 -17.81 -16.39
N THR A 167 -17.13 -18.20 -15.17
CA THR A 167 -16.73 -17.44 -13.98
C THR A 167 -15.31 -17.81 -13.58
N TRP A 168 -14.58 -16.91 -12.89
CA TRP A 168 -13.27 -17.25 -12.33
C TRP A 168 -13.30 -18.56 -11.54
N ARG A 169 -14.38 -18.85 -10.80
CA ARG A 169 -14.49 -20.11 -10.04
C ARG A 169 -14.58 -21.34 -10.95
N ALA A 170 -15.32 -21.24 -12.05
CA ALA A 170 -15.54 -22.33 -13.01
C ALA A 170 -14.31 -22.64 -13.89
N LEU A 171 -13.37 -21.70 -14.01
CA LEU A 171 -12.12 -21.94 -14.75
C LEU A 171 -11.31 -23.09 -14.15
N SER A 172 -10.73 -23.92 -15.03
CA SER A 172 -9.75 -24.93 -14.64
C SER A 172 -8.53 -24.28 -13.93
N PRO A 173 -7.78 -25.01 -13.09
CA PRO A 173 -6.55 -24.48 -12.50
C PRO A 173 -5.57 -23.94 -13.54
N ALA A 174 -5.37 -24.66 -14.65
CA ALA A 174 -4.50 -24.24 -15.75
C ALA A 174 -4.99 -22.94 -16.43
N SER A 175 -6.30 -22.79 -16.61
CA SER A 175 -6.87 -21.56 -17.18
C SER A 175 -6.69 -20.36 -16.23
N LYS A 176 -6.90 -20.54 -14.93
CA LYS A 176 -6.62 -19.50 -13.92
C LYS A 176 -5.16 -19.07 -13.94
N GLU A 177 -4.26 -20.05 -14.02
CA GLU A 177 -2.82 -19.84 -14.13
C GLU A 177 -2.48 -19.04 -15.39
N GLY A 178 -2.95 -19.47 -16.56
CA GLY A 178 -2.70 -18.79 -17.83
C GLY A 178 -3.16 -17.33 -17.84
N VAL A 179 -4.39 -17.07 -17.39
CA VAL A 179 -4.92 -15.70 -17.28
C VAL A 179 -4.08 -14.87 -16.32
N GLY A 180 -3.81 -15.40 -15.11
CA GLY A 180 -3.01 -14.72 -14.12
C GLY A 180 -1.60 -14.39 -14.60
N PHE A 181 -0.94 -15.36 -15.25
CA PHE A 181 0.42 -15.24 -15.75
C PHE A 181 0.52 -14.20 -16.85
N LEU A 182 -0.42 -14.21 -17.80
CA LEU A 182 -0.50 -13.19 -18.85
C LEU A 182 -0.59 -11.79 -18.24
N VAL A 183 -1.56 -11.57 -17.35
CA VAL A 183 -1.78 -10.25 -16.76
C VAL A 183 -0.57 -9.79 -15.96
N MET A 184 -0.05 -10.64 -15.08
CA MET A 184 1.05 -10.28 -14.20
C MET A 184 2.37 -10.05 -14.95
N LYS A 185 2.64 -10.81 -16.02
CA LYS A 185 3.84 -10.63 -16.82
C LYS A 185 3.80 -9.39 -17.70
N ASP A 186 2.66 -9.08 -18.29
CA ASP A 186 2.54 -7.90 -19.16
C ASP A 186 2.45 -6.60 -18.35
N THR A 187 1.90 -6.64 -17.14
CA THR A 187 1.78 -5.45 -16.29
C THR A 187 2.95 -5.22 -15.35
N TRP A 188 3.77 -6.25 -15.07
CA TRP A 188 4.79 -6.23 -14.01
C TRP A 188 4.21 -5.91 -12.62
N LEU A 189 2.94 -6.27 -12.43
CA LEU A 189 2.20 -6.08 -11.20
C LEU A 189 1.55 -7.40 -10.82
N GLN A 190 1.41 -7.65 -9.52
CA GLN A 190 0.68 -8.82 -9.04
C GLN A 190 -0.82 -8.62 -9.17
N LEU A 191 -1.55 -9.69 -9.48
CA LEU A 191 -2.99 -9.65 -9.58
C LEU A 191 -3.61 -9.40 -8.19
N HIS A 192 -4.52 -8.43 -8.09
CA HIS A 192 -5.27 -8.13 -6.88
C HIS A 192 -6.33 -9.23 -6.63
N TYR A 193 -5.83 -10.39 -6.19
CA TYR A 193 -6.62 -11.60 -5.95
C TYR A 193 -6.72 -11.88 -4.44
N THR A 194 -7.90 -12.29 -3.98
CA THR A 194 -8.41 -12.04 -2.63
C THR A 194 -7.90 -12.98 -1.53
N ASP A 195 -6.61 -13.33 -1.50
CA ASP A 195 -6.11 -14.17 -0.40
C ASP A 195 -4.65 -13.91 -0.02
N HIS A 196 -4.41 -12.74 0.58
CA HIS A 196 -3.12 -12.37 1.19
C HIS A 196 -2.77 -13.20 2.44
N SER A 197 -3.75 -13.96 2.97
CA SER A 197 -3.64 -14.72 4.20
C SER A 197 -3.10 -16.13 4.00
N LYS A 198 -3.08 -16.62 2.75
CA LYS A 198 -2.54 -17.94 2.41
C LYS A 198 -1.02 -17.99 2.62
N PRO A 199 -0.51 -19.03 3.31
CA PRO A 199 0.92 -19.26 3.39
C PRO A 199 1.58 -19.40 2.03
N TYR A 200 2.82 -18.94 1.95
CA TYR A 200 3.68 -19.18 0.81
C TYR A 200 4.02 -20.66 0.71
N LYS A 201 4.04 -21.21 -0.51
CA LYS A 201 4.47 -22.58 -0.77
C LYS A 201 5.94 -22.76 -0.40
N THR A 202 6.79 -21.76 -0.63
CA THR A 202 8.20 -21.79 -0.24
C THR A 202 8.45 -21.53 1.24
N SER A 203 7.44 -21.00 1.96
CA SER A 203 7.54 -20.71 3.40
C SER A 203 6.18 -20.88 4.09
N PRO A 204 5.82 -22.10 4.54
CA PRO A 204 4.49 -22.39 5.09
C PRO A 204 4.13 -21.62 6.36
N THR A 205 5.11 -20.97 7.00
CA THR A 205 4.90 -20.15 8.20
C THR A 205 4.75 -18.68 7.88
N MET A 206 4.91 -18.26 6.62
CA MET A 206 4.89 -16.87 6.18
C MET A 206 3.84 -16.63 5.10
N ASN A 207 3.29 -15.42 5.10
CA ASN A 207 2.41 -14.88 4.08
C ASN A 207 2.58 -13.35 4.07
N TYR A 208 1.92 -12.66 3.15
CA TYR A 208 2.11 -11.22 2.99
C TYR A 208 1.69 -10.42 4.23
N ASP A 209 0.54 -10.78 4.81
CA ASP A 209 0.04 -10.15 6.04
C ASP A 209 1.04 -10.29 7.19
N LYS A 210 1.68 -11.46 7.33
CA LYS A 210 2.64 -11.73 8.38
C LYS A 210 3.97 -11.04 8.13
N GLU A 211 4.48 -11.00 6.90
CA GLU A 211 5.69 -10.24 6.56
C GLU A 211 5.53 -8.77 6.92
N THR A 212 4.44 -8.15 6.46
CA THR A 212 4.15 -6.74 6.71
C THR A 212 3.88 -6.46 8.19
N ARG A 213 3.25 -7.39 8.93
CA ARG A 213 3.06 -7.27 10.38
C ARG A 213 4.38 -7.33 11.14
N LEU A 214 5.30 -8.24 10.78
CA LEU A 214 6.60 -8.34 11.43
C LEU A 214 7.40 -7.04 11.28
N GLU A 215 7.34 -6.41 10.11
CA GLU A 215 7.97 -5.10 9.89
C GLU A 215 7.30 -3.99 10.71
N CYS A 216 5.97 -4.00 10.86
CA CYS A 216 5.27 -3.08 11.77
C CYS A 216 5.71 -3.29 13.23
N ASP A 217 5.87 -4.54 13.67
CA ASP A 217 6.34 -4.86 15.02
C ASP A 217 7.82 -4.46 15.23
N GLN A 218 8.66 -4.55 14.19
CA GLN A 218 10.04 -4.03 14.24
C GLN A 218 10.06 -2.51 14.38
N LEU A 219 9.20 -1.79 13.66
CA LEU A 219 9.06 -0.33 13.82
C LEU A 219 8.56 0.03 15.23
N ALA A 220 7.63 -0.75 15.79
CA ALA A 220 7.17 -0.56 17.17
C ALA A 220 8.30 -0.79 18.18
N HIS A 221 9.11 -1.84 17.98
CA HIS A 221 10.30 -2.10 18.80
C HIS A 221 11.37 -1.01 18.68
N LEU A 222 11.54 -0.45 17.49
CA LEU A 222 12.40 0.70 17.29
C LEU A 222 11.87 1.88 18.12
N ALA A 223 10.58 2.19 18.00
CA ALA A 223 9.92 3.25 18.77
C ALA A 223 9.97 3.01 20.30
N GLU A 224 9.98 1.76 20.78
CA GLU A 224 10.22 1.46 22.21
C GLU A 224 11.59 1.96 22.70
N ARG A 225 12.59 2.03 21.82
CA ARG A 225 13.92 2.57 22.12
C ARG A 225 13.97 4.09 22.05
N PHE A 226 12.92 4.76 21.56
CA PHE A 226 12.82 6.22 21.53
C PHE A 226 13.08 6.82 22.91
N ARG A 227 12.58 6.18 23.98
CA ARG A 227 12.81 6.60 25.38
C ARG A 227 14.26 6.62 25.84
N ILE A 228 15.10 5.81 25.20
CA ILE A 228 16.51 5.65 25.56
C ILE A 228 17.34 6.68 24.81
N VAL A 229 17.00 6.93 23.54
CA VAL A 229 17.82 7.68 22.60
C VAL A 229 17.40 9.15 22.49
N CYS A 230 16.18 9.51 22.89
CA CYS A 230 15.66 10.87 22.75
C CYS A 230 15.26 11.50 24.09
N GLU A 231 15.89 12.61 24.44
CA GLU A 231 15.56 13.38 25.65
C GLU A 231 14.14 13.95 25.59
N ARG A 232 13.66 14.41 24.42
CA ARG A 232 12.28 14.92 24.21
C ARG A 232 11.21 13.89 24.54
N SER A 233 11.54 12.61 24.53
CA SER A 233 10.59 11.55 24.87
C SER A 233 10.38 11.37 26.39
N LYS A 234 11.21 12.00 27.22
CA LYS A 234 11.12 11.95 28.68
C LYS A 234 10.10 13.01 29.11
N ASP A 235 8.92 12.54 29.50
CA ASP A 235 7.85 13.38 30.00
C ASP A 235 7.26 12.73 31.26
N ASP A 236 6.86 13.56 32.22
CA ASP A 236 6.57 13.14 33.60
C ASP A 236 5.19 12.48 33.77
N ASP A 237 4.32 12.62 32.78
CA ASP A 237 2.95 12.06 32.79
C ASP A 237 2.87 10.58 32.32
N GLY A 238 4.02 9.95 32.10
CA GLY A 238 4.12 8.56 31.63
C GLY A 238 3.79 8.37 30.14
N LYS A 239 3.36 9.43 29.43
CA LYS A 239 3.22 9.45 27.98
C LYS A 239 4.47 10.04 27.35
N ARG A 240 4.68 9.73 26.07
CA ARG A 240 5.86 10.16 25.32
C ARG A 240 5.51 11.27 24.36
N TYR A 241 6.48 12.14 24.11
CA TYR A 241 6.45 12.99 22.94
C TYR A 241 6.18 12.15 21.67
N PRO A 242 5.40 12.62 20.69
CA PRO A 242 5.11 11.83 19.50
C PRO A 242 6.38 11.66 18.62
N PRO A 243 6.74 10.43 18.20
CA PRO A 243 7.86 10.21 17.30
C PRO A 243 7.44 10.50 15.85
N TYR A 244 7.31 11.77 15.47
CA TYR A 244 6.79 12.16 14.15
C TYR A 244 7.57 11.57 12.97
N SER A 245 8.89 11.33 13.10
CA SER A 245 9.69 10.67 12.05
C SER A 245 9.24 9.23 11.78
N LEU A 246 8.50 8.59 12.69
CA LEU A 246 7.95 7.25 12.49
C LEU A 246 7.06 7.18 11.26
N VAL A 247 6.36 8.26 10.90
CA VAL A 247 5.61 8.38 9.63
C VAL A 247 6.53 8.11 8.43
N HIS A 248 7.72 8.70 8.41
CA HIS A 248 8.69 8.51 7.32
C HIS A 248 9.17 7.05 7.28
N LEU A 249 9.49 6.46 8.44
CA LEU A 249 9.92 5.07 8.53
C LEU A 249 8.85 4.08 8.07
N ILE A 250 7.58 4.33 8.41
CA ILE A 250 6.45 3.53 7.90
C ILE A 250 6.39 3.62 6.38
N ASN A 251 6.50 4.83 5.81
CA ASN A 251 6.48 5.01 4.37
C ASN A 251 7.69 4.37 3.68
N GLN A 252 8.88 4.39 4.27
CA GLN A 252 10.05 3.67 3.76
C GLN A 252 9.82 2.16 3.73
N LYS A 253 9.20 1.59 4.78
CA LYS A 253 8.82 0.17 4.78
C LYS A 253 7.77 -0.15 3.73
N SER A 254 6.85 0.78 3.49
CA SER A 254 5.89 0.65 2.40
C SER A 254 6.57 0.63 1.04
N ASP A 255 7.49 1.57 0.75
CA ASP A 255 8.25 1.55 -0.51
C ASP A 255 9.10 0.28 -0.66
N PHE A 256 9.70 -0.20 0.42
CA PHE A 256 10.41 -1.48 0.45
C PHE A 256 9.51 -2.64 -0.01
N PHE A 257 8.29 -2.76 0.53
CA PHE A 257 7.35 -3.80 0.09
C PHE A 257 6.84 -3.57 -1.33
N LYS A 258 6.61 -2.32 -1.73
CA LYS A 258 6.20 -1.97 -3.10
C LYS A 258 7.21 -2.46 -4.12
N MET A 259 8.51 -2.26 -3.88
CA MET A 259 9.58 -2.79 -4.74
C MET A 259 9.61 -4.33 -4.78
N ARG A 260 9.15 -5.01 -3.72
CA ARG A 260 9.14 -6.48 -3.64
C ARG A 260 7.95 -7.13 -4.32
N ILE A 261 6.86 -6.39 -4.54
CA ILE A 261 5.63 -6.88 -5.15
C ILE A 261 5.36 -6.33 -6.57
N THR A 262 6.20 -5.41 -7.05
CA THR A 262 6.08 -4.81 -8.39
C THR A 262 7.38 -5.04 -9.18
N GLY A 263 7.36 -4.74 -10.48
CA GLY A 263 8.48 -4.99 -11.37
C GLY A 263 8.44 -6.41 -11.96
N ARG A 264 9.56 -6.88 -12.49
CA ARG A 264 9.59 -8.15 -13.21
C ARG A 264 9.26 -9.34 -12.27
N PRO A 265 8.44 -10.32 -12.69
CA PRO A 265 8.03 -11.42 -11.84
C PRO A 265 9.18 -12.25 -11.22
N ASP A 266 10.30 -12.41 -11.92
CA ASP A 266 11.50 -13.10 -11.41
C ASP A 266 12.14 -12.39 -10.22
N GLN A 267 11.96 -11.07 -10.12
CA GLN A 267 12.56 -10.24 -9.08
C GLN A 267 11.70 -10.12 -7.82
N TRP A 268 10.41 -10.46 -7.87
CA TRP A 268 9.50 -10.37 -6.72
C TRP A 268 10.00 -11.18 -5.52
N LYS A 269 9.96 -10.57 -4.33
CA LYS A 269 10.40 -11.21 -3.08
C LYS A 269 9.29 -11.39 -2.06
N SER A 270 8.14 -10.79 -2.31
CA SER A 270 6.91 -10.93 -1.53
C SER A 270 5.76 -11.15 -2.50
N TRP A 271 4.74 -11.89 -2.06
CA TRP A 271 3.61 -12.22 -2.91
C TRP A 271 2.29 -11.90 -2.22
N VAL A 272 1.43 -11.12 -2.87
CA VAL A 272 0.08 -10.81 -2.39
C VAL A 272 -0.86 -12.00 -2.63
N SER A 273 -0.47 -13.01 -3.41
CA SER A 273 -1.23 -14.26 -3.54
C SER A 273 -0.32 -15.42 -3.92
N THR A 274 -0.78 -16.65 -3.68
CA THR A 274 -0.06 -17.86 -4.13
C THR A 274 0.08 -17.94 -5.66
N LEU A 275 -0.84 -17.30 -6.41
CA LEU A 275 -0.76 -17.22 -7.87
C LEU A 275 0.45 -16.39 -8.32
N ALA A 276 0.76 -15.30 -7.61
CA ALA A 276 1.94 -14.49 -7.88
C ALA A 276 3.25 -15.22 -7.52
N GLU A 277 3.23 -16.02 -6.44
CA GLU A 277 4.33 -16.91 -6.09
C GLU A 277 4.58 -17.95 -7.18
N ASP A 278 3.51 -18.61 -7.65
CA ASP A 278 3.59 -19.61 -8.72
C ASP A 278 4.21 -19.04 -10.00
N LEU A 279 3.78 -17.85 -10.44
CA LEU A 279 4.38 -17.18 -11.59
C LEU A 279 5.86 -16.88 -11.36
N SER A 280 6.19 -16.24 -10.23
CA SER A 280 7.58 -15.86 -9.93
C SER A 280 8.51 -17.08 -9.97
N MET A 281 8.05 -18.21 -9.42
CA MET A 281 8.80 -19.47 -9.44
C MET A 281 8.86 -20.10 -10.83
N ALA A 282 7.78 -20.09 -11.61
CA ALA A 282 7.76 -20.59 -12.99
C ALA A 282 8.75 -19.81 -13.88
N VAL A 283 8.77 -18.48 -13.80
CA VAL A 283 9.69 -17.62 -14.55
C VAL A 283 11.14 -17.89 -14.15
N ARG A 284 11.44 -17.98 -12.85
CA ARG A 284 12.81 -18.30 -12.36
C ARG A 284 13.34 -19.64 -12.84
N GLN A 285 12.45 -20.60 -13.05
CA GLN A 285 12.80 -21.95 -13.47
C GLN A 285 12.75 -22.13 -15.00
N GLY A 286 12.43 -21.07 -15.76
CA GLY A 286 12.29 -21.15 -17.22
C GLY A 286 11.14 -22.07 -17.66
N ARG A 287 10.15 -22.32 -16.79
CA ARG A 287 8.98 -23.18 -17.08
C ARG A 287 7.81 -22.42 -17.69
N GLU A 288 8.01 -21.13 -17.94
CA GLU A 288 6.99 -20.23 -18.43
C GLU A 288 7.07 -20.17 -19.97
N LEU A 289 6.09 -20.76 -20.64
CA LEU A 289 5.92 -20.68 -22.08
C LEU A 289 5.11 -19.43 -22.42
N LEU A 290 5.75 -18.33 -22.84
CA LEU A 290 5.01 -17.24 -23.47
C LEU A 290 5.65 -16.77 -24.77
N VAL A 291 4.76 -16.66 -25.74
CA VAL A 291 4.98 -16.11 -27.08
C VAL A 291 5.20 -14.60 -26.95
N SER A 292 6.20 -14.09 -27.63
CA SER A 292 6.89 -12.81 -27.42
C SER A 292 6.14 -11.53 -27.85
N LYS A 293 4.81 -11.47 -27.75
CA LYS A 293 4.04 -10.26 -28.09
C LYS A 293 3.34 -9.67 -26.88
N LEU A 294 3.48 -8.36 -26.68
CA LEU A 294 2.70 -7.59 -25.71
C LEU A 294 1.20 -7.75 -26.03
N ALA A 295 0.50 -8.41 -25.13
CA ALA A 295 -0.91 -8.75 -25.22
C ALA A 295 -1.80 -7.70 -24.55
N LEU A 296 -1.24 -6.96 -23.57
CA LEU A 296 -1.95 -5.89 -22.86
C LEU A 296 -1.51 -4.48 -23.28
N THR A 297 -2.45 -3.54 -23.20
CA THR A 297 -2.21 -2.09 -23.32
C THR A 297 -2.71 -1.36 -22.09
N LYS A 298 -1.97 -0.37 -21.60
CA LYS A 298 -2.31 0.40 -20.39
C LYS A 298 -3.33 1.48 -20.72
N LYS A 299 -4.38 1.63 -19.89
CA LYS A 299 -5.35 2.72 -19.98
C LYS A 299 -4.87 3.92 -19.15
N THR A 300 -4.73 5.08 -19.80
CA THR A 300 -4.45 6.35 -19.13
C THR A 300 -5.71 7.23 -19.11
N ARG A 301 -5.83 8.10 -18.11
CA ARG A 301 -6.86 9.15 -18.10
C ARG A 301 -6.61 10.10 -19.28
N GLY A 302 -7.61 10.28 -20.14
CA GLY A 302 -7.63 11.32 -21.18
C GLY A 302 -7.91 12.69 -20.61
#